data_AF-A0A328HPE6-F1
#
_entry.id   AF-A0A328HPE6-F1
#
_cell.length_a   1.000
_cell.length_b   1.000
_cell.length_c   1.000
_cell.angle_alpha   90.00
_cell.angle_beta   90.00
_cell.angle_gamma   90.00
#
_symmetry.space_group_name_H-M   'P 1'
#
loop_
_entity.id
_entity.type
_entity.pdbx_description
1 polymer ?
#
loop_
_entity_poly.entity_id
_entity_poly.type
_entity_poly.pdbx_seq_one_letter_code
_entity_poly.pdbx_strand_id
1 'polypeptide(L)' 'MSSQIPDLPPTEAHAKADTTSLGDLLGEVTRDLSTLIRQEIELAKAELKQSGTRAGKGGGMLAGAG' A
#
# COMPACT_ATOMS: atom_id res chain seq x y z
N MET A 1 -4.61 -50.73 -7.88
CA MET A 1 -4.06 -49.71 -8.79
C MET A 1 -3.83 -48.45 -7.97
N SER A 2 -2.58 -48.19 -7.55
CA SER A 2 -2.24 -46.94 -6.85
C SER A 2 -2.17 -45.83 -7.88
N SER A 3 -3.07 -44.86 -7.78
CA SER A 3 -2.99 -43.63 -8.56
C SER A 3 -1.80 -42.82 -8.05
N GLN A 4 -0.73 -42.80 -8.83
CA GLN A 4 0.43 -41.95 -8.57
C GLN A 4 0.00 -40.50 -8.80
N ILE A 5 -0.08 -39.71 -7.73
CA ILE A 5 -0.31 -38.27 -7.84
C ILE A 5 0.93 -37.70 -8.55
N PRO A 6 0.78 -37.00 -9.69
CA PRO A 6 1.91 -36.39 -10.36
C PRO A 6 2.52 -35.33 -9.45
N ASP A 7 3.82 -35.42 -9.22
CA ASP A 7 4.58 -34.45 -8.44
C ASP A 7 4.65 -33.15 -9.27
N LEU A 8 3.88 -32.14 -8.85
CA LEU A 8 3.84 -30.86 -9.53
C LEU A 8 5.11 -30.08 -9.20
N PRO A 9 5.77 -29.43 -10.18
CA PRO A 9 6.93 -28.63 -9.89
C PRO A 9 6.59 -27.55 -8.85
N PRO A 10 7.48 -27.28 -7.87
CA PRO A 10 7.22 -26.29 -6.85
C PRO A 10 6.94 -24.94 -7.50
N THR A 11 5.93 -24.24 -6.99
CA THR A 11 5.65 -22.88 -7.45
C THR A 11 6.81 -21.97 -7.09
N GLU A 12 6.98 -20.85 -7.81
CA GLU A 12 8.02 -19.87 -7.50
C GLU A 12 7.97 -19.39 -6.05
N ALA A 13 6.76 -19.33 -5.46
CA ALA A 13 6.56 -19.01 -4.05
C ALA A 13 7.15 -20.08 -3.12
N HIS A 14 7.00 -21.37 -3.43
CA HIS A 14 7.62 -22.46 -2.67
C HIS A 14 9.15 -22.42 -2.81
N ALA A 15 9.66 -22.24 -4.03
CA ALA A 15 11.10 -22.15 -4.28
C ALA A 15 11.75 -20.95 -3.56
N LYS A 16 11.06 -19.81 -3.48
CA LYS A 16 11.48 -18.66 -2.68
C LYS A 16 11.45 -18.96 -1.19
N ALA A 17 10.40 -19.62 -0.68
CA ALA A 17 10.28 -19.97 0.73
C ALA A 17 11.38 -20.95 1.19
N ASP A 18 11.82 -21.85 0.31
CA ASP A 18 12.91 -22.80 0.60
C ASP A 18 14.29 -22.13 0.66
N THR A 19 14.46 -20.97 0.02
CA THR A 19 15.76 -20.30 -0.16
C THR A 19 15.87 -18.95 0.57
N THR A 20 14.76 -18.42 1.07
CA THR A 20 14.67 -17.10 1.73
C THR A 20 14.35 -17.28 3.20
N SER A 21 15.02 -16.52 4.08
CA SER A 21 14.70 -16.58 5.51
C SER A 21 13.33 -15.96 5.79
N LEU A 22 12.66 -16.43 6.85
CA LEU A 22 11.40 -15.83 7.32
C LEU A 22 11.55 -14.33 7.63
N GLY A 23 12.72 -13.93 8.14
CA GLY A 23 13.01 -12.52 8.44
C GLY A 23 13.04 -11.65 7.19
N ASP A 24 13.60 -12.16 6.09
CA ASP A 24 13.65 -11.44 4.81
C ASP A 24 12.26 -11.30 4.20
N LEU A 25 11.44 -12.36 4.22
CA LEU A 25 10.05 -12.32 3.74
C LEU A 25 9.19 -11.32 4.54
N LEU A 26 9.31 -11.33 5.86
CA LEU A 26 8.63 -10.36 6.73
C LEU A 26 9.12 -8.93 6.46
N GLY A 27 10.41 -8.76 6.20
CA GLY A 27 11.02 -7.48 5.83
C GLY A 27 10.47 -6.93 4.51
N GLU A 28 10.36 -7.76 3.48
CA GLU A 28 9.78 -7.41 2.17
C GLU A 28 8.33 -6.93 2.32
N VAL A 29 7.48 -7.75 2.98
CA VAL A 29 6.07 -7.40 3.23
C VAL A 29 5.93 -6.09 4.03
N THR A 30 6.73 -5.93 5.09
CA THR A 30 6.68 -4.72 5.93
C THR A 30 7.10 -3.48 5.16
N ARG A 31 8.06 -3.60 4.25
CA ARG A 31 8.53 -2.50 3.41
C ARG A 31 7.51 -2.11 2.35
N ASP A 32 6.83 -3.08 1.75
CA ASP A 32 5.75 -2.81 0.80
C ASP A 32 4.56 -2.14 1.50
N LEU A 33 4.15 -2.66 2.66
CA LEU A 33 3.10 -2.04 3.47
C LEU A 33 3.48 -0.61 3.89
N SER A 34 4.73 -0.39 4.29
CA SER A 34 5.23 0.95 4.63
C SER A 34 5.13 1.90 3.45
N THR A 35 5.33 1.41 2.23
CA THR A 35 5.21 2.20 1.00
C THR A 35 3.75 2.61 0.77
N LEU A 36 2.81 1.65 0.87
CA LEU A 36 1.38 1.91 0.74
C LEU A 36 0.89 2.94 1.77
N ILE A 37 1.26 2.76 3.04
CA ILE A 37 0.86 3.69 4.11
C ILE A 37 1.36 5.10 3.85
N ARG A 38 2.61 5.26 3.39
CA ARG A 38 3.15 6.59 3.06
C ARG A 38 2.39 7.23 1.91
N GLN A 39 2.03 6.45 0.89
CA GLN A 39 1.23 6.95 -0.23
C GLN A 39 -0.13 7.46 0.22
N GLU A 40 -0.84 6.70 1.05
CA GLU A 40 -2.14 7.10 1.59
C GLU A 40 -2.03 8.37 2.47
N ILE A 41 -0.95 8.50 3.25
CA ILE A 41 -0.69 9.72 4.02
C ILE A 41 -0.48 10.92 3.10
N GLU A 42 0.32 10.79 2.04
CA GLU A 42 0.54 11.88 1.09
C GLU A 42 -0.74 12.24 0.33
N LEU A 43 -1.57 11.26 -0.01
CA LEU A 43 -2.88 11.48 -0.61
C LEU A 43 -3.80 12.25 0.34
N ALA A 44 -3.91 11.81 1.59
CA ALA A 44 -4.72 12.49 2.61
C ALA A 44 -4.22 13.92 2.87
N LYS A 45 -2.90 14.15 2.92
CA LYS A 45 -2.33 15.50 3.04
C LYS A 45 -2.72 16.39 1.86
N ALA A 46 -2.68 15.85 0.63
CA ALA A 46 -3.08 16.59 -0.56
C ALA A 46 -4.56 16.97 -0.51
N GLU A 47 -5.43 16.04 -0.11
CA GLU A 47 -6.86 16.27 0.01
C GLU A 47 -7.19 17.29 1.12
N LEU A 48 -6.52 17.22 2.26
CA LEU A 48 -6.66 18.20 3.34
C LEU A 48 -6.23 19.60 2.87
N LYS A 49 -5.11 19.72 2.15
CA LYS A 49 -4.64 21.00 1.59
C LYS A 49 -5.63 21.56 0.57
N GLN A 50 -6.17 20.72 -0.30
CA GLN A 50 -7.16 21.12 -1.30
C GLN A 50 -8.46 21.57 -0.63
N SER A 51 -8.95 20.80 0.33
CA SER A 51 -10.14 21.10 1.13
C SER A 51 -9.99 22.41 1.89
N GLY A 52 -8.86 22.61 2.58
CA GLY A 52 -8.54 23.86 3.28
C GLY A 52 -8.46 25.06 2.33
N THR A 53 -7.84 24.90 1.16
CA THR A 53 -7.79 25.96 0.13
C THR A 53 -9.18 26.30 -0.39
N ARG A 54 -10.03 25.30 -0.64
CA ARG A 54 -11.41 25.50 -1.11
C ARG A 54 -12.26 26.19 -0.03
N ALA A 55 -12.18 25.73 1.21
CA ALA A 55 -12.88 26.31 2.35
C ALA A 55 -12.44 27.77 2.60
N GLY A 56 -11.14 28.04 2.56
CA GLY A 56 -10.59 29.39 2.72
C GLY A 56 -11.00 30.36 1.59
N LYS A 57 -10.98 29.90 0.33
CA LYS A 57 -11.48 30.70 -0.80
C LYS A 57 -12.98 30.98 -0.71
N GLY A 58 -13.78 29.96 -0.40
CA GLY A 58 -15.24 30.09 -0.27
C GLY A 58 -15.65 30.99 0.91
N GLY A 59 -15.03 30.80 2.08
CA GLY A 59 -15.28 31.65 3.26
C GLY A 59 -14.74 33.07 3.11
N GLY A 60 -13.56 33.24 2.52
CA GLY A 60 -12.95 34.55 2.30
C GLY A 60 -13.68 35.41 1.25
N MET A 61 -14.23 34.79 0.20
CA MET A 61 -15.05 35.51 -0.78
C MET A 61 -16.39 36.00 -0.19
N LEU A 62 -16.96 35.27 0.78
CA LEU A 62 -18.19 35.70 1.48
C LEU A 62 -17.91 36.78 2.52
N ALA A 63 -16.76 36.75 3.20
CA ALA A 63 -16.37 37.75 4.20
C ALA A 63 -15.80 39.05 3.60
N GLY A 64 -15.28 39.04 2.36
CA GLY A 64 -14.71 40.23 1.70
C GLY A 64 -15.66 40.98 0.77
N ALA A 65 -16.86 40.45 0.52
CA ALA A 65 -17.87 41.06 -0.34
C ALA A 65 -18.96 41.83 0.43
N GLY A 66 -18.80 41.99 1.76
CA GLY A 66 -19.70 42.73 2.66
C GLY A 66 -18.93 43.62 3.62
#